data_AF-A0A432R6Z6-F1
#
_entry.id   AF-A0A432R6Z6-F1
#
_cell.length_a   1.000
_cell.length_b   1.000
_cell.length_c   1.000
_cell.angle_alpha   90.00
_cell.angle_beta   90.00
_cell.angle_gamma   90.00
#
_symmetry.space_group_name_H-M   'P 1'
#
loop_
_entity.id
_entity.type
_entity.pdbx_description
1 polymer ?
#
loop_
_entity_poly.entity_id
_entity_poly.type
_entity_poly.pdbx_seq_one_letter_code
_entity_poly.pdbx_strand_id
1 'polypeptide(L)'
;MSLRLIGLNASDIIECRVVGRINRFTVSVEAGGSRINVHINNTGKLPGVLVYGNKGLCLPTSSGRLGYRLFAIECCGGFALIDTRLQERSVLHAIMNNLVPWLKPCRPIAQMPRYKDCILDFLLECTGENVLVETKSAVLRDPQGYALYPDTPSRRGRRHVECLRHATKNGYRSVLVFVAAFPNARGFKPNMVVDGRFGELLRTAMREGVDVRGIGLHYNPDSTSVEMYDPDLKVVV
;
A
#
# COMPACT_ATOMS: atom_id res chain seq x y z
N MET A 1 -18.55 -4.74 7.77
CA MET A 1 -18.87 -3.32 7.48
C MET A 1 -17.55 -2.60 7.36
N SER A 2 -17.31 -1.89 6.26
CA SER A 2 -16.08 -1.15 6.04
C SER A 2 -16.08 0.17 6.82
N LEU A 3 -14.89 0.61 7.25
CA LEU A 3 -14.66 1.85 7.98
C LEU A 3 -14.09 2.90 7.02
N ARG A 4 -14.74 4.06 6.95
CA ARG A 4 -14.24 5.21 6.18
C ARG A 4 -13.01 5.81 6.87
N LEU A 5 -11.91 5.94 6.13
CA LEU A 5 -10.66 6.51 6.63
C LEU A 5 -10.41 7.91 6.07
N ILE A 6 -10.31 8.03 4.74
CA ILE A 6 -9.96 9.29 4.08
C ILE A 6 -11.04 9.62 3.06
N GLY A 7 -11.79 10.70 3.30
CA GLY A 7 -12.66 11.30 2.30
C GLY A 7 -11.84 12.03 1.24
N LEU A 8 -12.24 11.87 -0.02
CA LEU A 8 -11.74 12.67 -1.14
C LEU A 8 -12.84 13.61 -1.63
N ASN A 9 -12.46 14.70 -2.28
CA ASN A 9 -13.42 15.61 -2.88
C ASN A 9 -13.84 15.06 -4.25
N ALA A 10 -15.14 14.80 -4.43
CA ALA A 10 -15.68 14.22 -5.66
C ALA A 10 -15.42 15.10 -6.88
N SER A 11 -15.46 16.43 -6.72
CA SER A 11 -15.21 17.37 -7.83
C SER A 11 -13.80 17.31 -8.38
N ASP A 12 -12.84 16.78 -7.60
CA ASP A 12 -11.44 16.70 -7.98
C ASP A 12 -11.11 15.38 -8.70
N ILE A 13 -12.06 14.44 -8.75
CA ILE A 13 -11.82 13.11 -9.32
C ILE A 13 -12.24 13.12 -10.78
N ILE A 14 -11.28 12.81 -11.65
CA ILE A 14 -11.56 12.60 -13.08
C ILE A 14 -11.49 11.11 -13.41
N GLU A 15 -12.46 10.66 -14.19
CA GLU A 15 -12.44 9.31 -14.76
C GLU A 15 -11.53 9.28 -15.98
N CYS A 16 -10.88 8.13 -16.19
CA CYS A 16 -10.03 7.89 -17.35
C CYS A 16 -10.04 6.42 -17.76
N ARG A 17 -9.51 6.13 -18.94
CA ARG A 17 -9.17 4.77 -19.38
C ARG A 17 -7.66 4.63 -19.51
N VAL A 18 -7.12 3.55 -18.98
CA VAL A 18 -5.68 3.27 -19.07
C VAL A 18 -5.32 2.97 -20.53
N VAL A 19 -4.37 3.72 -21.09
CA VAL A 19 -3.81 3.46 -22.43
C VAL A 19 -2.49 2.71 -22.33
N GLY A 20 -1.73 2.92 -21.28
CA GLY A 20 -0.53 2.13 -21.01
C GLY A 20 0.48 2.85 -20.16
N ARG A 21 1.41 2.06 -19.62
CA ARG A 21 2.48 2.60 -18.80
C ARG A 21 3.64 3.06 -19.67
N ILE A 22 4.00 4.34 -19.54
CA ILE A 22 5.14 4.92 -20.25
C ILE A 22 6.45 4.60 -19.53
N ASN A 23 6.47 4.78 -18.21
CA ASN A 23 7.61 4.43 -17.37
C ASN A 23 7.17 4.19 -15.92
N ARG A 24 8.13 4.02 -15.00
CA ARG A 24 7.84 3.72 -13.59
C ARG A 24 6.99 4.78 -12.87
N PHE A 25 6.96 6.02 -13.36
CA PHE A 25 6.27 7.17 -12.76
C PHE A 25 5.25 7.86 -13.67
N THR A 26 5.00 7.33 -14.87
CA THR A 26 4.10 7.95 -15.83
C THR A 26 3.24 6.90 -16.52
N VAL A 27 1.93 7.15 -16.54
CA VAL A 27 0.92 6.37 -17.26
C VAL A 27 0.25 7.30 -18.25
N SER A 28 -0.01 6.77 -19.44
CA SER A 28 -0.85 7.43 -20.43
C SER A 28 -2.29 6.95 -20.26
N VAL A 29 -3.22 7.90 -20.21
CA VAL A 29 -4.65 7.64 -20.01
C VAL A 29 -5.46 8.47 -20.99
N GLU A 30 -6.69 8.03 -21.28
CA GLU A 30 -7.68 8.78 -22.02
C GLU A 30 -8.72 9.34 -21.05
N ALA A 31 -8.90 10.66 -21.02
CA ALA A 31 -9.85 11.35 -20.16
C ALA A 31 -10.50 12.49 -20.95
N GLY A 32 -11.82 12.63 -20.87
CA GLY A 32 -12.55 13.68 -21.60
C GLY A 32 -12.32 13.67 -23.12
N GLY A 33 -12.11 12.49 -23.72
CA GLY A 33 -11.85 12.33 -25.16
C GLY A 33 -10.43 12.70 -25.61
N SER A 34 -9.51 13.00 -24.68
CA SER A 34 -8.12 13.32 -24.98
C SER A 34 -7.15 12.39 -24.27
N ARG A 35 -6.05 12.06 -24.94
CA ARG A 35 -4.96 11.28 -24.35
C ARG A 35 -4.02 12.20 -23.58
N ILE A 36 -3.89 11.97 -22.29
CA ILE A 36 -3.01 12.74 -21.38
C ILE A 36 -2.04 11.81 -20.66
N ASN A 37 -0.94 12.38 -20.17
CA ASN A 37 0.00 11.68 -19.31
C ASN A 37 -0.23 12.09 -17.85
N VAL A 38 -0.31 11.11 -16.97
CA VAL A 38 -0.54 11.29 -15.54
C VAL A 38 0.54 10.60 -14.74
N HIS A 39 0.81 11.13 -13.55
CA HIS A 39 1.75 10.52 -12.63
C HIS A 39 1.17 9.21 -12.06
N ILE A 40 2.05 8.26 -11.74
CA ILE A 40 1.69 7.09 -10.94
C ILE A 40 2.65 6.99 -9.76
N ASN A 41 2.07 6.96 -8.56
CA ASN A 41 2.81 6.86 -7.31
C ASN A 41 2.84 5.39 -6.84
N ASN A 42 3.38 4.53 -7.69
CA ASN A 42 3.60 3.11 -7.41
C ASN A 42 4.70 2.58 -8.33
N THR A 43 5.79 2.07 -7.76
CA THR A 43 6.95 1.58 -8.53
C THR A 43 6.82 0.13 -8.98
N GLY A 44 5.87 -0.63 -8.43
CA GLY A 44 5.55 -1.99 -8.87
C GLY A 44 5.00 -1.98 -10.28
N LYS A 45 5.06 -3.11 -11.00
CA LYS A 45 4.58 -3.27 -12.38
C LYS A 45 3.04 -3.22 -12.50
N LEU A 46 2.32 -3.55 -11.43
CA LEU A 46 0.87 -3.65 -11.35
C LEU A 46 0.22 -4.60 -12.38
N PRO A 47 0.76 -5.83 -12.57
CA PRO A 47 0.19 -6.76 -13.53
C PRO A 47 -1.24 -7.14 -13.15
N GLY A 48 -2.13 -7.22 -14.14
CA GLY A 48 -3.55 -7.50 -13.94
C GLY A 48 -4.38 -6.34 -13.37
N VAL A 49 -3.74 -5.26 -12.89
CA VAL A 49 -4.42 -4.06 -12.39
C VAL A 49 -4.27 -2.91 -13.39
N LEU A 50 -3.05 -2.58 -13.79
CA LEU A 50 -2.76 -1.55 -14.79
C LEU A 50 -2.82 -2.13 -16.21
N VAL A 51 -4.03 -2.46 -16.66
CA VAL A 51 -4.30 -3.09 -17.97
C VAL A 51 -4.93 -2.07 -18.91
N TYR A 52 -4.59 -2.15 -20.21
CA TYR A 52 -5.20 -1.33 -21.25
C TYR A 52 -6.73 -1.41 -21.21
N GLY A 53 -7.41 -0.26 -21.33
CA GLY A 53 -8.86 -0.14 -21.34
C GLY A 53 -9.52 -0.08 -19.95
N ASN A 54 -8.83 -0.53 -18.89
CA ASN A 54 -9.37 -0.48 -17.52
C ASN A 54 -9.75 0.95 -17.14
N LYS A 55 -10.90 1.09 -16.46
CA LYS A 55 -11.32 2.35 -15.89
C LYS A 55 -10.40 2.73 -14.74
N GLY A 56 -9.93 3.96 -14.74
CA GLY A 56 -9.07 4.53 -13.70
C GLY A 56 -9.62 5.85 -13.19
N LEU A 57 -9.16 6.25 -12.01
CA LEU A 57 -9.51 7.51 -11.38
C LEU A 57 -8.24 8.31 -11.10
N CYS A 58 -8.24 9.58 -11.49
CA CYS A 58 -7.14 10.49 -11.26
C CYS A 58 -7.55 11.62 -10.30
N LEU A 59 -6.55 12.13 -9.58
CA LEU A 59 -6.65 13.33 -8.75
C LEU A 59 -5.68 14.39 -9.28
N PRO A 60 -5.98 15.69 -9.12
CA PRO A 60 -5.04 16.75 -9.41
C PRO A 60 -3.78 16.63 -8.53
N THR A 61 -2.66 17.10 -9.06
CA THR A 61 -1.43 17.32 -8.31
C THR A 61 -0.95 18.75 -8.52
N SER A 62 -0.59 19.42 -7.42
CA SER A 62 0.06 20.74 -7.43
C SER A 62 1.58 20.65 -7.64
N SER A 63 2.13 19.43 -7.65
CA SER A 63 3.56 19.18 -7.76
C SER A 63 3.91 18.41 -9.04
N GLY A 64 4.96 18.86 -9.73
CA GLY A 64 5.51 18.19 -10.91
C GLY A 64 5.03 18.74 -12.26
N ARG A 65 5.52 18.12 -13.34
CA ARG A 65 5.19 18.53 -14.73
C ARG A 65 3.85 17.98 -15.24
N LEU A 66 3.29 16.99 -14.55
CA LEU A 66 2.02 16.36 -14.91
C LEU A 66 0.95 16.88 -13.95
N GLY A 67 -0.20 17.34 -14.46
CA GLY A 67 -1.25 17.97 -13.65
C GLY A 67 -2.11 17.00 -12.84
N TYR A 68 -2.06 15.71 -13.15
CA TYR A 68 -2.86 14.66 -12.50
C TYR A 68 -2.02 13.45 -12.11
N ARG A 69 -2.51 12.69 -11.13
CA ARG A 69 -1.98 11.38 -10.74
C ARG A 69 -3.09 10.32 -10.74
N LEU A 70 -2.81 9.16 -11.32
CA LEU A 70 -3.68 7.99 -11.27
C LEU A 70 -3.59 7.38 -9.87
N PHE A 71 -4.71 7.31 -9.15
CA PHE A 71 -4.72 6.86 -7.76
C PHE A 71 -5.50 5.57 -7.52
N ALA A 72 -6.49 5.28 -8.36
CA ALA A 72 -7.26 4.04 -8.29
C ALA A 72 -7.55 3.49 -9.69
N ILE A 73 -7.70 2.17 -9.77
CA ILE A 73 -8.07 1.46 -11.00
C ILE A 73 -9.15 0.44 -10.66
N GLU A 74 -10.14 0.33 -11.53
CA GLU A 74 -11.18 -0.68 -11.42
C GLU A 74 -10.56 -2.09 -11.42
N CYS A 75 -10.84 -2.85 -10.35
CA CYS A 75 -10.46 -4.25 -10.22
C CYS A 75 -11.46 -4.95 -9.32
N CYS A 76 -11.62 -6.26 -9.55
CA CYS A 76 -12.06 -7.14 -8.49
C CYS A 76 -13.50 -6.80 -8.00
N GLY A 77 -14.34 -6.24 -8.88
CA GLY A 77 -15.69 -5.78 -8.55
C GLY A 77 -15.77 -4.41 -7.87
N GLY A 78 -14.68 -3.64 -7.80
CA GLY A 78 -14.64 -2.27 -7.27
C GLY A 78 -13.37 -1.55 -7.72
N PHE A 79 -12.76 -0.73 -6.85
CA PHE A 79 -11.53 0.00 -7.18
C PHE A 79 -10.36 -0.39 -6.28
N ALA A 80 -9.28 -0.84 -6.91
CA ALA A 80 -8.00 -0.98 -6.26
C ALA A 80 -7.36 0.39 -6.07
N LEU A 81 -6.99 0.72 -4.83
CA LEU A 81 -6.25 1.94 -4.50
C LEU A 81 -4.76 1.70 -4.82
N ILE A 82 -4.24 2.23 -5.92
CA ILE A 82 -2.86 1.96 -6.36
C ILE A 82 -1.84 2.99 -5.86
N ASP A 83 -2.29 4.18 -5.43
CA ASP A 83 -1.40 5.21 -4.91
C ASP A 83 -0.86 4.84 -3.52
N THR A 84 0.44 4.57 -3.44
CA THR A 84 1.05 4.07 -2.19
C THR A 84 1.12 5.13 -1.10
N ARG A 85 1.14 6.44 -1.43
CA ARG A 85 1.07 7.51 -0.42
C ARG A 85 -0.33 7.59 0.18
N LEU A 86 -1.38 7.38 -0.62
CA LEU A 86 -2.74 7.30 -0.07
C LEU A 86 -2.91 6.05 0.79
N GLN A 87 -2.34 4.91 0.40
CA GLN A 87 -2.32 3.71 1.24
C GLN A 87 -1.63 3.97 2.59
N GLU A 88 -0.39 4.48 2.57
CA GLU A 88 0.39 4.84 3.76
C GLU A 88 -0.38 5.80 4.69
N ARG A 89 -0.91 6.90 4.14
CA ARG A 89 -1.71 7.87 4.90
C ARG A 89 -2.97 7.24 5.52
N SER A 90 -3.60 6.31 4.81
CA SER A 90 -4.79 5.61 5.31
C SER A 90 -4.43 4.68 6.48
N VAL A 91 -3.31 3.97 6.40
CA VAL A 91 -2.79 3.17 7.51
C VAL A 91 -2.48 4.04 8.72
N LEU A 92 -1.78 5.17 8.53
CA LEU A 92 -1.51 6.11 9.62
C LEU A 92 -2.81 6.63 10.24
N HIS A 93 -3.78 7.06 9.41
CA HIS A 93 -5.08 7.51 9.88
C HIS A 93 -5.79 6.44 10.73
N ALA A 94 -5.78 5.18 10.28
CA ALA A 94 -6.39 4.08 11.01
C ALA A 94 -5.71 3.83 12.37
N ILE A 95 -4.37 3.90 12.42
CA ILE A 95 -3.61 3.76 13.67
C ILE A 95 -3.96 4.91 14.64
N MET A 96 -3.94 6.15 14.17
CA MET A 96 -4.21 7.34 15.00
C MET A 96 -5.63 7.38 15.57
N ASN A 97 -6.58 6.73 14.89
CA ASN A 97 -7.96 6.61 15.35
C ASN A 97 -8.23 5.29 16.10
N ASN A 98 -7.19 4.56 16.52
CA ASN A 98 -7.28 3.29 17.25
C ASN A 98 -8.09 2.20 16.52
N LEU A 99 -8.16 2.27 15.19
CA LEU A 99 -8.89 1.30 14.35
C LEU A 99 -8.04 0.05 14.04
N VAL A 100 -6.74 0.11 14.33
CA VAL A 100 -5.80 -1.00 14.14
C VAL A 100 -5.55 -1.67 15.50
N PRO A 101 -6.10 -2.87 15.77
CA PRO A 101 -6.13 -3.45 17.11
C PRO A 101 -4.75 -3.82 17.66
N TRP A 102 -3.79 -4.12 16.79
CA TRP A 102 -2.41 -4.47 17.16
C TRP A 102 -1.48 -3.24 17.31
N LEU A 103 -1.96 -2.03 17.00
CA LEU A 103 -1.27 -0.74 17.24
C LEU A 103 -2.21 0.27 17.92
N LYS A 104 -2.72 -0.09 19.11
CA LYS A 104 -3.49 0.84 19.94
C LYS A 104 -3.19 0.66 21.43
N PRO A 105 -3.14 1.74 22.23
CA PRO A 105 -3.03 3.14 21.79
C PRO A 105 -1.61 3.44 21.28
N CYS A 106 -1.49 4.23 20.21
CA CYS A 106 -0.21 4.68 19.68
C CYS A 106 -0.27 6.16 19.29
N ARG A 107 0.86 6.86 19.42
CA ARG A 107 1.05 8.24 18.93
C ARG A 107 2.21 8.32 17.94
N PRO A 108 2.19 9.25 16.96
CA PRO A 108 3.25 9.36 15.98
C PRO A 108 4.40 10.18 16.59
N ILE A 109 5.63 9.64 16.54
CA ILE A 109 6.84 10.37 16.88
C ILE A 109 7.40 11.03 15.61
N ALA A 110 7.51 10.27 14.51
CA ALA A 110 8.04 10.76 13.25
C ALA A 110 7.44 10.03 12.04
N GLN A 111 7.28 10.75 10.94
CA GLN A 111 7.08 10.17 9.61
C GLN A 111 8.41 10.17 8.86
N MET A 112 8.62 9.15 8.03
CA MET A 112 9.85 8.94 7.29
C MET A 112 11.14 8.89 8.15
N PRO A 113 11.15 8.23 9.34
CA PRO A 113 12.35 8.14 10.15
C PRO A 113 13.48 7.40 9.43
N ARG A 114 14.70 7.94 9.52
CA ARG A 114 15.90 7.22 9.11
C ARG A 114 16.30 6.24 10.21
N TYR A 115 16.40 4.97 9.87
CA TYR A 115 16.97 3.93 10.73
C TYR A 115 18.09 3.24 9.97
N LYS A 116 19.33 3.42 10.45
CA LYS A 116 20.55 3.05 9.73
C LYS A 116 20.51 3.58 8.29
N ASP A 117 20.49 2.68 7.33
CA ASP A 117 20.58 2.89 5.90
C ASP A 117 19.21 2.76 5.20
N CYS A 118 18.14 2.64 5.99
CA CYS A 118 16.75 2.64 5.56
C CYS A 118 16.04 3.94 5.95
N ILE A 119 15.02 4.30 5.16
CA ILE A 119 13.99 5.26 5.53
C ILE A 119 12.70 4.45 5.62
N LEU A 120 12.17 4.33 6.83
CA LEU A 120 10.93 3.62 7.13
C LEU A 120 9.76 4.58 7.13
N ASP A 121 8.52 4.10 7.12
CA ASP A 121 7.35 4.98 6.98
C ASP A 121 7.02 5.72 8.28
N PHE A 122 7.01 5.03 9.42
CA PHE A 122 6.66 5.62 10.71
C PHE A 122 7.55 5.17 11.87
N LEU A 123 7.77 6.09 12.81
CA LEU A 123 8.17 5.80 14.18
C LEU A 123 7.02 6.23 15.08
N LEU A 124 6.49 5.30 15.86
CA LEU A 124 5.39 5.50 16.78
C LEU A 124 5.85 5.22 18.21
N GLU A 125 5.12 5.77 19.18
CA GLU A 125 5.17 5.33 20.57
C GLU A 125 3.86 4.62 20.90
N CYS A 126 3.93 3.38 21.34
CA CYS A 126 2.76 2.58 21.73
C CYS A 126 2.97 2.10 23.16
N THR A 127 2.17 2.60 24.11
CA THR A 127 2.26 2.20 25.54
C THR A 127 3.69 2.24 26.11
N GLY A 128 4.49 3.24 25.74
CA GLY A 128 5.88 3.41 26.17
C GLY A 128 6.93 2.68 25.33
N GLU A 129 6.53 1.89 24.34
CA GLU A 129 7.44 1.21 23.41
C GLU A 129 7.62 2.01 22.11
N ASN A 130 8.86 2.09 21.63
CA ASN A 130 9.15 2.62 20.30
C ASN A 130 8.84 1.58 19.23
N VAL A 131 7.95 1.92 18.30
CA VAL A 131 7.50 1.04 17.24
C VAL A 131 7.88 1.59 15.88
N LEU A 132 8.73 0.87 15.15
CA LEU A 132 9.05 1.17 13.76
C LEU A 132 8.07 0.43 12.83
N VAL A 133 7.47 1.17 11.91
CA VAL A 133 6.46 0.63 10.99
C VAL A 133 6.87 0.90 9.54
N GLU A 134 6.76 -0.13 8.71
CA GLU A 134 6.90 -0.04 7.26
C GLU A 134 5.65 -0.60 6.59
N THR A 135 5.14 0.08 5.58
CA THR A 135 4.03 -0.37 4.74
C THR A 135 4.51 -0.86 3.39
N LYS A 136 3.82 -1.85 2.83
CA LYS A 136 4.07 -2.40 1.49
C LYS A 136 2.76 -2.57 0.75
N SER A 137 2.70 -2.06 -0.48
CA SER A 137 1.53 -2.23 -1.34
C SER A 137 1.45 -3.66 -1.87
N ALA A 138 0.40 -4.40 -1.49
CA ALA A 138 0.15 -5.78 -1.92
C ALA A 138 -1.08 -5.84 -2.86
N VAL A 139 -1.09 -5.02 -3.91
CA VAL A 139 -2.25 -4.85 -4.80
C VAL A 139 -2.34 -5.93 -5.89
N LEU A 140 -1.33 -6.77 -6.04
CA LEU A 140 -1.37 -7.91 -6.97
C LEU A 140 -2.31 -8.99 -6.41
N ARG A 141 -3.29 -9.43 -7.20
CA ARG A 141 -4.24 -10.46 -6.80
C ARG A 141 -3.91 -11.80 -7.47
N ASP A 142 -3.81 -12.87 -6.69
CA ASP A 142 -3.70 -14.23 -7.22
C ASP A 142 -5.07 -14.79 -7.68
N PRO A 143 -5.12 -15.89 -8.44
CA PRO A 143 -6.39 -16.48 -8.87
C PRO A 143 -7.30 -16.92 -7.73
N GLN A 144 -6.73 -17.24 -6.56
CA GLN A 144 -7.47 -17.65 -5.36
C GLN A 144 -8.05 -16.47 -4.59
N GLY A 145 -7.67 -15.23 -4.90
CA GLY A 145 -8.12 -14.00 -4.23
C GLY A 145 -7.21 -13.47 -3.12
N TYR A 146 -5.96 -13.92 -3.04
CA TYR A 146 -4.97 -13.38 -2.11
C TYR A 146 -4.25 -12.17 -2.69
N ALA A 147 -3.94 -11.22 -1.82
CA ALA A 147 -3.04 -10.11 -2.08
C ALA A 147 -1.59 -10.59 -2.04
N LEU A 148 -0.79 -10.17 -3.01
CA LEU A 148 0.59 -10.60 -3.20
C LEU A 148 1.57 -9.41 -3.17
N TYR A 149 2.74 -9.66 -2.58
CA TYR A 149 3.91 -8.80 -2.71
C TYR A 149 5.20 -9.63 -2.77
N PRO A 150 6.20 -9.24 -3.58
CA PRO A 150 6.16 -8.15 -4.55
C PRO A 150 5.61 -8.60 -5.91
N ASP A 151 5.40 -7.66 -6.82
CA ASP A 151 5.06 -7.93 -8.24
C ASP A 151 6.28 -7.91 -9.17
N THR A 152 7.45 -7.55 -8.64
CA THR A 152 8.77 -7.61 -9.27
C THR A 152 9.83 -7.86 -8.19
N PRO A 153 10.98 -8.51 -8.48
CA PRO A 153 12.03 -8.68 -7.48
C PRO A 153 12.41 -7.36 -6.80
N SER A 154 12.37 -7.33 -5.46
CA SER A 154 12.45 -6.09 -4.68
C SER A 154 13.66 -6.10 -3.74
N ARG A 155 14.80 -5.63 -4.24
CA ARG A 155 16.01 -5.40 -3.42
C ARG A 155 15.74 -4.42 -2.27
N ARG A 156 14.98 -3.36 -2.55
CA ARG A 156 14.57 -2.37 -1.53
C ARG A 156 13.68 -3.01 -0.46
N GLY A 157 12.71 -3.83 -0.87
CA GLY A 157 11.85 -4.58 0.03
C GLY A 157 12.65 -5.43 1.00
N ARG A 158 13.58 -6.25 0.47
CA ARG A 158 14.46 -7.08 1.31
C ARG A 158 15.31 -6.26 2.28
N ARG A 159 15.90 -5.14 1.83
CA ARG A 159 16.68 -4.24 2.69
C ARG A 159 15.85 -3.68 3.85
N HIS A 160 14.61 -3.27 3.60
CA HIS A 160 13.73 -2.77 4.67
C HIS A 160 13.39 -3.88 5.68
N VAL A 161 13.16 -5.13 5.23
CA VAL A 161 12.95 -6.26 6.14
C VAL A 161 14.18 -6.51 7.01
N GLU A 162 15.39 -6.44 6.45
CA GLU A 162 16.63 -6.55 7.23
C GLU A 162 16.79 -5.41 8.25
N CYS A 163 16.43 -4.18 7.88
CA CYS A 163 16.41 -3.06 8.81
C CYS A 163 15.44 -3.29 9.98
N LEU A 164 14.24 -3.84 9.73
CA LEU A 164 13.28 -4.19 10.78
C LEU A 164 13.76 -5.35 11.67
N ARG A 165 14.37 -6.38 11.08
CA ARG A 165 15.02 -7.47 11.86
C ARG A 165 16.09 -6.91 12.79
N HIS A 166 16.93 -6.03 12.27
CA HIS A 166 17.95 -5.37 13.07
C HIS A 166 17.34 -4.51 14.18
N ALA A 167 16.32 -3.70 13.87
CA ALA A 167 15.62 -2.88 14.85
C ALA A 167 15.00 -3.72 15.97
N THR A 168 14.39 -4.85 15.63
CA THR A 168 13.82 -5.82 16.59
C THR A 168 14.89 -6.33 17.56
N LYS A 169 16.06 -6.72 17.04
CA LYS A 169 17.20 -7.15 17.88
C LYS A 169 17.77 -6.04 18.77
N ASN A 170 17.45 -4.78 18.49
CA ASN A 170 17.93 -3.61 19.23
C ASN A 170 16.81 -2.94 20.05
N GLY A 171 15.78 -3.70 20.43
CA GLY A 171 14.76 -3.28 21.39
C GLY A 171 13.61 -2.45 20.82
N TYR A 172 13.53 -2.27 19.49
CA TYR A 172 12.34 -1.70 18.88
C TYR A 172 11.30 -2.79 18.64
N ARG A 173 10.03 -2.50 18.89
CA ARG A 173 8.97 -3.27 18.23
C ARG A 173 8.98 -2.90 16.75
N SER A 174 9.01 -3.88 15.87
CA SER A 174 9.06 -3.62 14.41
C SER A 174 7.85 -4.26 13.74
N VAL A 175 7.15 -3.48 12.91
CA VAL A 175 5.95 -3.93 12.22
C VAL A 175 6.06 -3.72 10.72
N LEU A 176 5.81 -4.77 9.96
CA LEU A 176 5.70 -4.73 8.50
C LEU A 176 4.25 -4.98 8.09
N VAL A 177 3.64 -3.98 7.45
CA VAL A 177 2.23 -3.99 7.08
C VAL A 177 2.08 -4.16 5.58
N PHE A 178 1.41 -5.22 5.15
CA PHE A 178 1.03 -5.40 3.76
C PHE A 178 -0.38 -4.88 3.52
N VAL A 179 -0.51 -3.88 2.65
CA VAL A 179 -1.77 -3.24 2.31
C VAL A 179 -2.36 -3.94 1.09
N ALA A 180 -3.34 -4.82 1.33
CA ALA A 180 -4.17 -5.42 0.30
C ALA A 180 -5.18 -4.38 -0.21
N ALA A 181 -4.72 -3.56 -1.15
CA ALA A 181 -5.40 -2.34 -1.57
C ALA A 181 -6.45 -2.57 -2.67
N PHE A 182 -7.20 -3.68 -2.61
CA PHE A 182 -8.34 -3.97 -3.48
C PHE A 182 -9.48 -4.63 -2.68
N PRO A 183 -10.72 -4.60 -3.18
CA PRO A 183 -11.88 -5.14 -2.46
C PRO A 183 -11.75 -6.64 -2.12
N ASN A 184 -12.13 -7.00 -0.90
CA ASN A 184 -12.38 -8.39 -0.47
C ASN A 184 -11.20 -9.36 -0.70
N ALA A 185 -9.98 -8.93 -0.41
CA ALA A 185 -8.84 -9.86 -0.39
C ALA A 185 -9.07 -10.93 0.68
N ARG A 186 -8.72 -12.18 0.37
CA ARG A 186 -8.83 -13.31 1.33
C ARG A 186 -7.73 -13.34 2.38
N GLY A 187 -6.69 -12.55 2.16
CA GLY A 187 -5.45 -12.60 2.92
C GLY A 187 -4.29 -12.05 2.12
N PHE A 188 -3.14 -11.94 2.76
CA PHE A 188 -1.86 -11.63 2.15
C PHE A 188 -0.98 -12.90 2.04
N LYS A 189 -0.22 -13.02 0.94
CA LYS A 189 0.85 -14.01 0.75
C LYS A 189 2.09 -13.36 0.12
N PRO A 190 3.32 -13.77 0.49
CA PRO A 190 4.50 -13.38 -0.26
C PRO A 190 4.49 -14.05 -1.63
N ASN A 191 4.85 -13.31 -2.67
CA ASN A 191 4.94 -13.86 -4.01
C ASN A 191 6.25 -14.60 -4.22
N MET A 192 6.26 -15.88 -3.83
CA MET A 192 7.45 -16.75 -3.93
C MET A 192 7.94 -16.97 -5.36
N VAL A 193 7.04 -16.91 -6.34
CA VAL A 193 7.39 -17.06 -7.76
C VAL A 193 8.20 -15.87 -8.26
N VAL A 194 7.87 -14.66 -7.80
CA VAL A 194 8.54 -13.42 -8.22
C VAL A 194 9.81 -13.14 -7.42
N ASP A 195 9.78 -13.29 -6.10
CA ASP A 195 10.96 -13.08 -5.24
C ASP A 195 10.96 -14.07 -4.07
N GLY A 196 11.34 -15.33 -4.33
CA GLY A 196 11.43 -16.37 -3.30
C GLY A 196 12.34 -15.99 -2.13
N ARG A 197 13.43 -15.24 -2.40
CA ARG A 197 14.33 -14.72 -1.36
C ARG A 197 13.62 -13.74 -0.43
N PHE A 198 12.69 -12.93 -0.95
CA PHE A 198 11.87 -12.06 -0.10
C PHE A 198 10.98 -12.86 0.85
N GLY A 199 10.33 -13.92 0.38
CA GLY A 199 9.46 -14.71 1.25
C GLY A 199 10.21 -15.55 2.29
N GLU A 200 11.38 -16.10 1.95
CA GLU A 200 12.27 -16.74 2.94
C GLU A 200 12.76 -15.76 4.01
N LEU A 201 13.12 -14.55 3.59
CA LEU A 201 13.52 -13.49 4.50
C LEU A 201 12.34 -13.06 5.39
N LEU A 202 11.12 -12.98 4.85
CA LEU A 202 9.91 -12.66 5.60
C LEU A 202 9.64 -13.71 6.68
N ARG A 203 9.70 -15.00 6.35
CA ARG A 203 9.59 -16.12 7.32
C ARG A 203 10.63 -16.00 8.44
N THR A 204 11.85 -15.63 8.08
CA THR A 204 12.93 -15.47 9.05
C THR A 204 12.69 -14.25 9.93
N ALA A 205 12.24 -13.14 9.37
CA ALA A 205 11.91 -11.93 10.12
C ALA A 205 10.79 -12.19 11.14
N MET A 206 9.74 -12.93 10.76
CA MET A 206 8.66 -13.32 11.68
C MET A 206 9.19 -14.16 12.85
N ARG A 207 10.05 -15.14 12.59
CA ARG A 207 10.69 -15.97 13.64
C ARG A 207 11.59 -15.15 14.57
N GLU A 208 12.17 -14.07 14.07
CA GLU A 208 13.02 -13.15 14.85
C GLU A 208 12.21 -12.02 15.54
N GLY A 209 10.88 -12.05 15.49
CA GLY A 209 10.01 -11.14 16.23
C GLY A 209 9.54 -9.90 15.47
N VAL A 210 9.80 -9.80 14.16
CA VAL A 210 9.17 -8.76 13.33
C VAL A 210 7.69 -9.10 13.19
N ASP A 211 6.83 -8.18 13.60
CA ASP A 211 5.38 -8.32 13.53
C ASP A 211 4.92 -8.10 12.09
N VAL A 212 4.40 -9.13 11.43
CA VAL A 212 3.95 -9.05 10.02
C VAL A 212 2.43 -9.05 9.98
N ARG A 213 1.86 -7.98 9.44
CA ARG A 213 0.41 -7.73 9.43
C ARG A 213 -0.12 -7.47 8.03
N GLY A 214 -1.40 -7.74 7.84
CA GLY A 214 -2.16 -7.37 6.65
C GLY A 214 -3.24 -6.36 6.99
N ILE A 215 -3.53 -5.43 6.07
CA ILE A 215 -4.72 -4.56 6.12
C ILE A 215 -5.41 -4.60 4.76
N GLY A 216 -6.73 -4.78 4.78
CA GLY A 216 -7.60 -4.69 3.61
C GLY A 216 -8.13 -3.27 3.41
N LEU A 217 -7.71 -2.61 2.33
CA LEU A 217 -8.18 -1.29 1.92
C LEU A 217 -8.75 -1.32 0.51
N HIS A 218 -9.67 -0.40 0.20
CA HIS A 218 -10.07 -0.12 -1.18
C HIS A 218 -10.54 1.32 -1.32
N TYR A 219 -10.69 1.79 -2.56
CA TYR A 219 -11.40 3.04 -2.83
C TYR A 219 -12.87 2.71 -3.12
N ASN A 220 -13.78 3.41 -2.44
CA ASN A 220 -15.21 3.34 -2.68
C ASN A 220 -15.68 4.64 -3.37
N PRO A 221 -16.14 4.57 -4.63
CA PRO A 221 -16.63 5.75 -5.35
C PRO A 221 -17.93 6.31 -4.76
N ASP A 222 -18.81 5.46 -4.22
CA ASP A 222 -20.13 5.87 -3.70
C ASP A 222 -19.99 6.78 -2.48
N SER A 223 -19.07 6.43 -1.57
CA SER A 223 -18.73 7.25 -0.40
C SER A 223 -17.62 8.27 -0.67
N THR A 224 -17.07 8.26 -1.90
CA THR A 224 -15.91 9.03 -2.33
C THR A 224 -14.78 8.96 -1.29
N SER A 225 -14.38 7.75 -0.90
CA SER A 225 -13.43 7.58 0.20
C SER A 225 -12.58 6.33 0.10
N VAL A 226 -11.43 6.38 0.79
CA VAL A 226 -10.66 5.18 1.09
C VAL A 226 -11.28 4.52 2.32
N GLU A 227 -11.59 3.23 2.18
CA GLU A 227 -12.24 2.44 3.22
C GLU A 227 -11.40 1.22 3.60
N MET A 228 -11.38 0.93 4.89
CA MET A 228 -10.79 -0.28 5.46
C MET A 228 -11.86 -1.30 5.75
N TYR A 229 -11.77 -2.46 5.11
CA TYR A 229 -12.72 -3.56 5.34
C TYR A 229 -12.18 -4.61 6.32
N ASP A 230 -10.86 -4.66 6.53
CA ASP A 230 -10.22 -5.60 7.45
C ASP A 230 -8.93 -4.98 8.05
N PRO A 231 -8.88 -4.70 9.38
CA PRO A 231 -7.72 -4.12 10.04
C PRO A 231 -6.63 -5.15 10.44
N ASP A 232 -6.90 -6.45 10.31
CA ASP A 232 -5.96 -7.52 10.66
C ASP A 232 -6.10 -8.68 9.66
N LEU A 233 -5.97 -8.33 8.39
CA LEU A 233 -6.12 -9.25 7.28
C LEU A 233 -5.12 -10.41 7.40
N LYS A 234 -5.66 -11.64 7.27
CA LYS A 234 -4.89 -12.87 7.42
C LYS A 234 -3.59 -12.86 6.61
N VAL A 235 -2.46 -13.08 7.28
CA VAL A 235 -1.14 -13.27 6.68
C VAL A 235 -0.87 -14.77 6.53
N VAL A 236 -0.51 -15.22 5.32
CA VAL A 236 -0.18 -16.61 5.01
C VAL A 236 1.22 -16.65 4.40
N VAL A 237 2.22 -17.03 5.21
CA VAL A 237 3.65 -16.97 4.88
C VAL A 237 4.28 -18.35 5.01
#